data_AF-A0A1A0KEC9-F1
#
_entry.id   AF-A0A1A0KEC9-F1
#
_cell.length_a   1.000
_cell.length_b   1.000
_cell.length_c   1.000
_cell.angle_alpha   90.00
_cell.angle_beta   90.00
_cell.angle_gamma   90.00
#
_symmetry.space_group_name_H-M   'P 1'
#
loop_
_entity.id
_entity.type
_entity.pdbx_description
1 polymer ?
#
loop_
_entity_poly.entity_id
_entity_poly.type
_entity_poly.pdbx_seq_one_letter_code
_entity_poly.pdbx_strand_id
1 'polypeptide(L)'
;MSDITAPTGIDAAELTLLVGEPGARAYDAYPIDLADRAEAQQALSDLPAEATALVGIEFDDPEESGNRIVLADEGLDAARFVDNHGHRLAPDHVLPRLDSLRRVVLTAAR
;
A
#
# COMPACT_ATOMS: atom_id res chain seq x y z
N MET A 1 22.35 21.82 6.46
CA MET A 1 20.90 21.71 6.62
C MET A 1 20.57 20.24 6.49
N SER A 2 20.04 19.62 7.53
CA SER A 2 19.47 18.28 7.43
C SER A 2 17.99 18.50 7.13
N ASP A 3 17.57 18.30 5.89
CA ASP A 3 16.16 18.11 5.59
C ASP A 3 15.77 16.77 6.22
N ILE A 4 15.34 16.84 7.47
CA ILE A 4 14.65 15.72 8.11
C ILE A 4 13.19 15.89 7.67
N THR A 5 12.89 15.47 6.44
CA THR A 5 11.51 15.34 6.00
C THR A 5 10.84 14.39 6.98
N ALA A 6 9.88 14.90 7.75
CA ALA A 6 9.18 14.09 8.74
C ALA A 6 8.53 12.89 8.02
N PRO A 7 8.50 11.70 8.64
CA PRO A 7 7.88 10.54 8.02
C PRO A 7 6.42 10.83 7.68
N THR A 8 6.07 10.68 6.41
CA THR A 8 4.70 10.87 5.90
C THR A 8 3.86 9.65 6.24
N GLY A 9 2.78 9.85 6.99
CA GLY A 9 1.79 8.82 7.28
C GLY A 9 0.58 8.98 6.37
N ILE A 10 0.26 7.94 5.61
CA ILE A 10 -0.88 7.90 4.67
C ILE A 10 -1.93 6.98 5.26
N ASP A 11 -3.17 7.47 5.42
CA ASP A 11 -4.26 6.66 5.96
C ASP A 11 -4.59 5.51 4.99
N ALA A 12 -4.97 4.34 5.51
CA ALA A 12 -5.32 3.22 4.65
C ALA A 12 -6.46 3.57 3.69
N ALA A 13 -7.41 4.43 4.07
CA ALA A 13 -8.51 4.84 3.19
C ALA A 13 -8.05 5.69 1.99
N GLU A 14 -6.82 6.20 1.99
CA GLU A 14 -6.22 6.99 0.90
C GLU A 14 -5.29 6.13 0.02
N LEU A 15 -5.22 4.82 0.26
CA LEU A 15 -4.35 3.90 -0.46
C LEU A 15 -5.14 3.07 -1.47
N THR A 16 -4.49 2.78 -2.59
CA THR A 16 -4.80 1.64 -3.44
C THR A 16 -3.69 0.61 -3.30
N LEU A 17 -4.02 -0.63 -2.94
CA LEU A 17 -3.05 -1.73 -2.99
C LEU A 17 -2.97 -2.29 -4.40
N LEU A 18 -1.76 -2.57 -4.87
CA LEU A 18 -1.55 -3.24 -6.15
C LEU A 18 -1.22 -4.71 -5.87
N VAL A 19 -2.11 -5.60 -6.25
CA VAL A 19 -2.01 -7.04 -5.98
C VAL A 19 -1.78 -7.80 -7.27
N GLY A 20 -0.80 -8.69 -7.32
CA GLY A 20 -0.46 -9.41 -8.54
C GLY A 20 0.25 -10.73 -8.29
N GLU A 21 0.74 -11.33 -9.36
CA GLU A 21 1.61 -12.50 -9.24
C GLU A 21 2.90 -12.12 -8.51
N PRO A 22 3.48 -13.00 -7.68
CA PRO A 22 4.78 -12.75 -7.07
C PRO A 22 5.85 -12.43 -8.13
N GLY A 23 6.45 -11.24 -8.05
CA GLY A 23 7.44 -10.75 -9.02
C GLY A 23 6.84 -10.12 -10.29
N ALA A 24 5.52 -9.99 -10.39
CA ALA A 24 4.88 -9.18 -11.41
C ALA A 24 5.23 -7.70 -11.23
N ARG A 25 5.20 -6.96 -12.34
CA ARG A 25 5.39 -5.52 -12.32
C ARG A 25 4.10 -4.85 -11.84
N ALA A 26 4.23 -3.73 -11.13
CA ALA A 26 3.08 -3.03 -10.55
C ALA A 26 2.01 -2.59 -11.57
N TYR A 27 2.36 -2.35 -12.83
CA TYR A 27 1.38 -1.97 -13.87
C TYR A 27 0.55 -3.15 -14.40
N ASP A 28 0.97 -4.39 -14.12
CA ASP A 28 0.23 -5.62 -14.44
C ASP A 28 -0.63 -6.08 -13.24
N ALA A 29 -0.68 -5.29 -12.17
CA ALA A 29 -1.37 -5.62 -10.94
C ALA A 29 -2.86 -5.24 -10.97
N TYR A 30 -3.62 -5.90 -10.11
CA TYR A 30 -5.00 -5.61 -9.80
C TYR A 30 -5.07 -4.54 -8.69
N PRO A 31 -5.65 -3.36 -8.97
CA PRO A 31 -5.82 -2.32 -7.96
C PRO A 31 -6.95 -2.66 -6.99
N ILE A 32 -6.69 -2.53 -5.71
CA ILE A 32 -7.65 -2.70 -4.61
C ILE A 32 -7.73 -1.39 -3.84
N ASP A 33 -8.79 -0.62 -4.09
CA ASP A 33 -9.08 0.60 -3.35
C ASP A 33 -9.49 0.28 -1.92
N LEU A 34 -8.90 0.98 -0.94
CA LEU A 34 -9.15 0.77 0.47
C LEU A 34 -10.11 1.80 1.08
N ALA A 35 -10.62 2.75 0.29
CA ALA A 35 -11.60 3.74 0.74
C ALA A 35 -12.88 3.09 1.29
N ASP A 36 -13.34 2.01 0.66
CA ASP A 36 -14.40 1.13 1.19
C ASP A 36 -13.82 -0.26 1.49
N ARG A 37 -13.81 -0.62 2.78
CA ARG A 37 -13.22 -1.87 3.25
C ARG A 37 -13.99 -3.11 2.82
N ALA A 38 -15.31 -3.01 2.71
CA ALA A 38 -16.14 -4.14 2.27
C ALA A 38 -15.92 -4.40 0.79
N GLU A 39 -15.85 -3.33 -0.02
CA GLU A 39 -15.54 -3.44 -1.44
C GLU A 39 -14.11 -3.99 -1.66
N ALA A 40 -13.13 -3.53 -0.88
CA ALA A 40 -11.75 -4.02 -0.94
C ALA A 40 -11.65 -5.53 -0.67
N GLN A 41 -12.36 -6.03 0.35
CA GLN A 41 -12.39 -7.47 0.67
C GLN A 41 -13.03 -8.29 -0.46
N GLN A 42 -14.12 -7.77 -1.03
CA GLN A 42 -14.80 -8.42 -2.15
C GLN A 42 -13.86 -8.47 -3.37
N ALA A 43 -13.23 -7.35 -3.72
CA ALA A 43 -12.28 -7.27 -4.81
C ALA A 43 -11.09 -8.23 -4.63
N LEU A 44 -10.54 -8.35 -3.41
CA LEU A 44 -9.50 -9.34 -3.10
C LEU A 44 -9.96 -10.79 -3.29
N SER A 45 -11.22 -11.07 -2.98
CA SER A 45 -11.80 -12.42 -3.11
C SER A 45 -12.09 -12.79 -4.56
N ASP A 46 -12.31 -11.78 -5.41
CA ASP A 46 -12.59 -11.94 -6.84
C ASP A 46 -11.31 -11.99 -7.70
N LEU A 47 -10.13 -11.85 -7.08
CA LEU A 47 -8.85 -11.94 -7.76
C LEU A 47 -8.59 -13.34 -8.34
N PRO A 48 -7.84 -13.42 -9.45
CA PRO A 48 -7.41 -14.71 -9.98
C PRO A 48 -6.43 -15.39 -9.03
N ALA A 49 -6.36 -16.72 -9.09
CA ALA A 49 -5.64 -17.54 -8.11
C ALA A 49 -4.13 -17.26 -8.05
N GLU A 50 -3.55 -16.73 -9.13
CA GLU A 50 -2.16 -16.32 -9.25
C GLU A 50 -1.86 -14.99 -8.55
N ALA A 51 -2.84 -14.10 -8.38
CA ALA A 51 -2.70 -12.78 -7.77
C ALA A 51 -2.68 -12.88 -6.24
N THR A 52 -1.51 -13.21 -5.69
CA THR A 52 -1.33 -13.60 -4.28
C THR A 52 -0.40 -12.70 -3.50
N ALA A 53 0.25 -11.72 -4.16
CA ALA A 53 1.26 -10.87 -3.53
C ALA A 53 0.92 -9.39 -3.66
N LEU A 54 1.27 -8.61 -2.63
CA LEU A 54 1.31 -7.16 -2.71
C LEU A 54 2.57 -6.77 -3.50
N VAL A 55 2.37 -6.18 -4.68
CA VAL A 55 3.47 -5.78 -5.59
C VAL A 55 3.68 -4.27 -5.63
N GLY A 56 2.74 -3.49 -5.09
CA GLY A 56 2.90 -2.06 -4.93
C GLY A 56 1.80 -1.42 -4.09
N ILE A 57 1.96 -0.14 -3.81
CA ILE A 57 0.93 0.75 -3.29
C ILE A 57 0.88 2.01 -4.13
N GLU A 58 -0.32 2.58 -4.25
CA GLU A 58 -0.55 3.84 -4.95
C GLU A 58 -1.33 4.78 -4.03
N PHE A 59 -0.96 6.06 -4.05
CA PHE A 59 -1.57 7.12 -3.24
C PHE A 59 -1.34 8.49 -3.86
N ASP A 60 -2.16 9.47 -3.49
CA ASP A 60 -2.00 10.84 -3.97
C ASP A 60 -0.76 11.50 -3.37
N ASP A 61 -0.06 12.30 -4.17
CA ASP A 61 1.06 13.11 -3.71
C ASP A 61 0.54 14.23 -2.78
N PRO A 62 0.92 14.25 -1.50
CA PRO A 62 0.45 15.29 -0.58
C PRO A 62 1.03 16.66 -0.93
N GLU A 63 2.11 16.73 -1.72
CA GLU A 63 2.76 17.99 -2.13
C GLU A 63 2.22 18.51 -3.46
N GLU A 64 1.72 17.62 -4.33
CA GLU A 64 1.25 17.97 -5.67
C GLU A 64 -0.14 17.38 -5.95
N SER A 65 -1.16 18.21 -5.76
CA SER A 65 -2.56 17.80 -6.02
C SER A 65 -2.75 17.32 -7.46
N GLY A 66 -3.32 16.12 -7.60
CA GLY A 66 -3.57 15.50 -8.91
C GLY A 66 -2.41 14.66 -9.44
N ASN A 67 -1.29 14.58 -8.71
CA ASN A 67 -0.23 13.62 -8.97
C ASN A 67 -0.41 12.37 -8.09
N ARG A 68 -0.19 11.18 -8.66
CA ARG A 68 -0.21 9.91 -7.92
C ARG A 68 1.19 9.34 -7.83
N ILE A 69 1.54 8.84 -6.66
CA ILE A 69 2.80 8.16 -6.39
C ILE A 69 2.53 6.66 -6.36
N VAL A 70 3.33 5.91 -7.10
CA VAL A 70 3.36 4.44 -7.04
C VAL A 70 4.67 4.01 -6.39
N LEU A 71 4.58 3.26 -5.30
CA LEU A 71 5.72 2.59 -4.67
C LEU A 71 5.62 1.09 -4.93
N ALA A 72 6.62 0.55 -5.62
CA ALA A 72 6.75 -0.87 -5.98
C ALA A 72 8.20 -1.31 -5.80
N ASP A 73 8.44 -2.63 -5.81
CA ASP A 73 9.78 -3.22 -5.68
C ASP A 73 10.54 -2.64 -4.46
N GLU A 74 11.74 -2.11 -4.65
CA GLU A 74 12.56 -1.47 -3.62
C GLU A 74 11.84 -0.28 -2.94
N GLY A 75 10.88 0.35 -3.61
CA GLY A 75 10.04 1.40 -3.05
C GLY A 75 9.10 0.91 -1.94
N LEU A 76 8.68 -0.36 -1.98
CA LEU A 76 7.89 -0.97 -0.90
C LEU A 76 8.73 -1.21 0.37
N ASP A 77 10.04 -1.40 0.25
CA ASP A 77 10.92 -1.54 1.42
C ASP A 77 11.00 -0.25 2.26
N ALA A 78 10.75 0.90 1.61
CA ALA A 78 10.62 2.19 2.28
C ALA A 78 9.23 2.42 2.91
N ALA A 79 8.27 1.51 2.70
CA ALA A 79 6.92 1.58 3.25
C ALA A 79 6.77 0.71 4.51
N ARG A 80 6.34 1.34 5.61
CA ARG A 80 5.99 0.63 6.84
C ARG A 80 4.48 0.55 6.99
N PHE A 81 3.93 -0.65 6.78
CA PHE A 81 2.54 -0.96 7.07
C PHE A 81 2.29 -1.04 8.57
N VAL A 82 1.25 -0.37 9.06
CA VAL A 82 0.92 -0.28 10.48
C VAL A 82 -0.53 -0.67 10.71
N ASP A 83 -0.78 -1.54 11.67
CA ASP A 83 -2.14 -1.97 12.03
C ASP A 83 -2.86 -0.99 12.98
N ASN A 84 -4.13 -1.28 13.28
CA ASN A 84 -4.98 -0.49 14.17
C ASN A 84 -4.41 -0.36 15.61
N HIS A 85 -3.53 -1.28 16.02
CA HIS A 85 -2.86 -1.27 17.32
C HIS A 85 -1.49 -0.59 17.30
N GLY A 86 -1.05 -0.10 16.14
CA GLY A 86 0.27 0.52 15.96
C GLY A 86 1.40 -0.47 15.71
N HIS A 87 1.09 -1.75 15.51
CA HIS A 87 2.09 -2.77 15.21
C HIS A 87 2.48 -2.74 13.73
N ARG A 88 3.74 -3.08 13.44
CA ARG A 88 4.21 -3.24 12.07
C ARG A 88 3.63 -4.51 11.46
N LEU A 89 3.09 -4.41 10.25
CA LEU A 89 2.75 -5.54 9.40
C LEU A 89 3.91 -5.80 8.42
N ALA A 90 4.23 -7.07 8.19
CA ALA A 90 5.06 -7.47 7.06
C ALA A 90 4.22 -7.35 5.77
N PRO A 91 4.83 -7.04 4.61
CA PRO A 91 4.11 -6.94 3.33
C PRO A 91 3.24 -8.17 3.03
N ASP A 92 3.77 -9.38 3.23
CA ASP A 92 3.04 -10.64 3.01
C ASP A 92 1.83 -10.84 3.95
N HIS A 93 1.75 -10.07 5.02
CA HIS A 93 0.61 -10.09 5.96
C HIS A 93 -0.42 -9.00 5.67
N VAL A 94 -0.16 -8.09 4.73
CA VAL A 94 -1.08 -6.97 4.44
C VAL A 94 -2.40 -7.48 3.88
N LEU A 95 -2.37 -8.34 2.86
CA LEU A 95 -3.58 -8.88 2.24
C LEU A 95 -4.43 -9.72 3.20
N PRO A 96 -3.89 -10.74 3.91
CA PRO A 96 -4.70 -11.55 4.83
C PRO A 96 -5.13 -10.79 6.09
N ARG A 97 -4.49 -9.66 6.40
CA ARG A 97 -4.87 -8.79 7.53
C ARG A 97 -5.37 -7.44 7.06
N LEU A 98 -6.04 -7.41 5.89
CA LEU A 98 -6.48 -6.16 5.30
C LEU A 98 -7.26 -5.34 6.34
N ASP A 99 -8.26 -5.88 7.02
CA ASP A 99 -9.04 -5.17 8.06
C ASP A 99 -8.24 -4.54 9.20
N SER A 100 -7.06 -5.08 9.46
CA SER A 100 -6.18 -4.55 10.50
C SER A 100 -5.36 -3.36 10.04
N LEU A 101 -5.13 -3.18 8.72
CA LEU A 101 -4.27 -2.14 8.18
C LEU A 101 -4.85 -0.74 8.43
N ARG A 102 -4.13 0.08 9.18
CA ARG A 102 -4.55 1.45 9.51
C ARG A 102 -3.93 2.49 8.61
N ARG A 103 -2.63 2.37 8.35
CA ARG A 103 -1.85 3.37 7.61
C ARG A 103 -0.54 2.79 7.08
N VAL A 104 0.05 3.50 6.14
CA VAL A 104 1.44 3.32 5.71
C VAL A 104 2.27 4.51 6.19
N VAL A 105 3.47 4.24 6.69
CA VAL A 105 4.44 5.28 7.04
C VAL A 105 5.64 5.15 6.11
N LEU A 106 5.94 6.21 5.37
CA LEU A 106 7.10 6.25 4.49
C LEU A 106 8.35 6.60 5.32
N THR A 107 9.37 5.74 5.28
CA THR A 107 10.57 5.88 6.12
C THR A 107 11.78 6.48 5.41
N ALA A 108 11.74 6.61 4.08
CA ALA A 108 12.74 7.33 3.32
C ALA A 108 12.19 8.72 2.95
N ALA A 109 12.94 9.76 3.30
CA ALA A 109 12.77 11.09 2.73
C ALA A 109 13.02 10.99 1.22
N ARG A 110 12.17 11.65 0.42
CA ARG A 110 12.41 11.91 -0.99
C ARG A 110 13.80 12.52 -1.21
#